data_AF-A0A3C0B565-F1
#
_entry.id   AF-A0A3C0B565-F1
#
_cell.length_a   1.000
_cell.length_b   1.000
_cell.length_c   1.000
_cell.angle_alpha   90.00
_cell.angle_beta   90.00
_cell.angle_gamma   90.00
#
_symmetry.space_group_name_H-M   'P 1'
#
loop_
_entity.id
_entity.type
_entity.pdbx_description
1 polymer ?
#
loop_
_entity_poly.entity_id
_entity_poly.type
_entity_poly.pdbx_seq_one_letter_code
_entity_poly.pdbx_strand_id
1 'polypeptide(L)'
;MGYMGFGLQKWIYTMKPRKPFKKGNKKPGYEANEFLNPQEFKPSGTSINDPESLEYKIKLSKKRIAFRHKAGRIYSVLIIAGILGVIVLIYMGISGYMSEFRENHNTVIILNTLEEENAMAVFIESGILHLKNSEIENAINNFKLALSIDPYNKTALYNITLAFSINCEINARNCEETFEYFERLKNLDEESVSEELEVRLVVIEEKIKRRRSE
;
A
#
# COMPACT_ATOMS: atom_id res chain seq x y z
N MET A 1 0.60 11.93 26.17
CA MET A 1 1.39 12.39 27.34
C MET A 1 2.38 11.28 27.68
N GLY A 2 3.68 11.41 27.83
CA GLY A 2 4.65 12.50 27.78
C GLY A 2 5.96 11.91 28.31
N TYR A 3 6.92 11.60 27.44
CA TYR A 3 8.27 11.13 27.81
C TYR A 3 9.32 11.79 26.91
N MET A 4 9.42 13.13 26.97
CA MET A 4 10.53 13.86 26.34
C MET A 4 11.39 14.64 27.35
N GLY A 5 11.09 14.54 28.66
CA GLY A 5 11.76 15.33 29.70
C GLY A 5 12.99 14.68 30.37
N PHE A 6 13.18 13.36 30.28
CA PHE A 6 14.20 12.66 31.07
C PHE A 6 15.64 12.75 30.50
N GLY A 7 15.80 13.03 29.21
CA GLY A 7 17.13 13.14 28.59
C GLY A 7 17.92 14.36 29.07
N LEU A 8 17.24 15.49 29.25
CA LEU A 8 17.89 16.76 29.57
C LEU A 8 18.41 16.81 31.02
N GLN A 9 17.65 16.25 31.97
CA GLN A 9 18.11 16.15 33.37
C GLN A 9 19.37 15.29 33.48
N LYS A 10 19.41 14.13 32.82
CA LYS A 10 20.59 13.24 32.86
C LYS A 10 21.84 13.90 32.26
N TRP A 11 21.67 14.77 31.26
CA TRP A 11 22.76 15.53 30.67
C TRP A 11 23.28 16.64 31.60
N ILE A 12 22.39 17.35 32.29
CA ILE A 12 22.78 18.40 33.26
C ILE A 12 23.59 17.80 34.43
N TYR A 13 23.17 16.65 34.94
CA TYR A 13 23.85 16.00 36.08
C TYR A 13 25.13 15.25 35.73
N THR A 14 25.38 14.94 34.44
CA THR A 14 26.65 14.31 34.01
C THR A 14 27.74 15.34 33.70
N MET A 15 27.42 16.64 33.67
CA MET A 15 28.44 17.66 33.56
C MET A 15 29.25 17.78 34.85
N LYS A 16 30.56 17.54 34.75
CA LYS A 16 31.49 17.91 35.83
C LYS A 16 31.34 19.41 36.12
N PRO A 17 31.20 19.83 37.38
CA PRO A 17 31.10 21.24 37.74
C PRO A 17 32.30 21.97 37.14
N ARG A 18 32.04 22.99 36.32
CA ARG A 18 33.11 23.83 35.77
C ARG A 18 33.85 24.44 36.95
N LYS A 19 35.18 24.31 36.96
CA LYS A 19 36.04 24.88 38.00
C LYS A 19 35.58 26.30 38.31
N PRO A 20 35.41 26.69 39.60
CA PRO A 20 35.14 28.09 39.94
C PRO A 20 36.19 28.93 39.23
N PHE A 21 35.73 29.94 38.49
CA PHE A 21 36.58 30.78 37.65
C PHE A 21 37.86 31.11 38.41
N LYS A 22 39.00 30.57 37.96
CA LYS A 22 40.29 30.90 38.52
C LYS A 22 40.46 32.39 38.25
N LYS A 23 40.35 33.21 39.30
CA LYS A 23 40.59 34.66 39.25
C LYS A 23 42.04 34.83 38.81
N GLY A 24 42.24 34.97 37.51
CA GLY A 24 43.57 35.21 36.96
C GLY A 24 44.01 36.57 37.47
N ASN A 25 45.25 36.67 37.96
CA ASN A 25 45.87 37.95 38.35
C ASN A 25 46.15 38.87 37.13
N LYS A 26 45.41 38.70 36.03
CA LYS A 26 45.45 39.63 34.92
C LYS A 26 44.70 40.87 35.38
N LYS A 27 45.42 42.00 35.42
CA LYS A 27 44.80 43.32 35.58
C LYS A 27 43.65 43.43 34.57
N PRO A 28 42.45 43.86 34.98
CA PRO A 28 41.35 44.07 34.05
C PRO A 28 41.84 44.97 32.91
N GLY A 29 41.66 44.55 31.67
CA GLY A 29 42.12 45.26 30.48
C GLY A 29 41.33 46.52 30.13
N TYR A 30 40.64 47.09 31.12
CA TYR A 30 39.96 48.37 31.02
C TYR A 30 40.59 49.25 32.08
N GLU A 31 41.29 50.28 31.61
CA GLU A 31 41.65 51.43 32.44
C GLU A 31 40.33 52.04 32.92
N ALA A 32 40.09 51.97 34.23
CA ALA A 32 39.07 52.82 34.83
C ALA A 32 39.65 54.24 34.77
N ASN A 33 39.24 55.02 33.77
CA ASN A 33 39.46 56.45 33.80
C ASN A 33 38.75 56.97 35.06
N GLU A 34 39.53 57.36 36.06
CA GLU A 34 39.02 58.12 37.20
C GLU A 34 38.48 59.44 36.63
N PHE A 35 37.16 59.55 36.55
CA PHE A 35 36.49 60.78 36.15
C PHE A 35 36.79 61.84 37.21
N LEU A 36 37.79 62.69 36.96
CA LEU A 36 38.18 63.81 37.83
C LEU A 36 37.11 64.91 37.92
N ASN A 37 36.01 64.79 37.17
CA ASN A 37 34.96 65.79 37.14
C ASN A 37 33.56 65.14 37.25
N PRO A 38 32.86 65.29 38.39
CA PRO A 38 31.52 64.73 38.61
C PRO A 38 30.46 65.27 37.62
N GLN A 39 30.75 66.35 36.89
CA GLN A 39 29.82 66.98 35.95
C GLN A 39 29.84 66.41 34.52
N GLU A 40 30.73 65.46 34.21
CA GLU A 40 30.77 64.86 32.87
C GLU A 40 29.81 63.69 32.66
N PHE A 41 29.11 63.25 33.69
CA PHE A 41 27.97 62.35 33.50
C PHE A 41 26.76 63.13 33.00
N LYS A 42 26.82 63.61 31.76
CA LYS A 42 25.60 63.87 31.00
C LYS A 42 25.05 62.50 30.62
N PRO A 43 23.95 62.00 31.23
CA PRO A 43 23.29 60.85 30.64
C PRO A 43 22.97 61.24 29.20
N SER A 44 23.58 60.56 28.24
CA SER A 44 23.24 60.69 26.81
C SER A 44 21.89 60.00 26.57
N GLY A 45 20.91 60.44 27.35
CA GLY A 45 19.61 59.86 27.56
C GLY A 45 18.70 61.01 27.94
N THR A 46 18.38 61.82 26.92
CA THR A 46 17.10 62.51 26.77
C THR A 46 16.54 63.14 28.04
N SER A 47 16.79 64.44 28.23
CA SER A 47 15.84 65.30 28.94
C SER A 47 14.50 65.22 28.22
N ILE A 48 13.58 64.39 28.72
CA ILE A 48 12.21 64.27 28.25
C ILE A 48 11.43 65.45 28.83
N ASN A 49 11.58 66.63 28.24
CA ASN A 49 10.75 67.79 28.60
C ASN A 49 9.86 68.25 27.44
N ASP A 50 9.93 67.59 26.28
CA ASP A 50 9.20 67.99 25.08
C ASP A 50 8.25 66.86 24.63
N PRO A 51 6.95 66.93 24.98
CA PRO A 51 5.99 65.85 24.74
C PRO A 51 5.83 65.50 23.26
N GLU A 52 5.98 66.46 22.34
CA GLU A 52 5.96 66.22 20.89
C GLU A 52 7.11 65.31 20.43
N SER A 53 8.30 65.41 21.03
CA SER A 53 9.47 64.63 20.64
C SER A 53 9.35 63.15 21.05
N LEU A 54 8.70 62.89 22.19
CA LEU A 54 8.42 61.53 22.68
C LEU A 54 7.35 60.88 21.82
N GLU A 55 6.27 61.61 21.52
CA GLU A 55 5.19 61.12 20.68
C GLU A 55 5.66 60.82 19.25
N TYR A 56 6.52 61.67 18.68
CA TYR A 56 7.16 61.43 17.40
C TYR A 56 7.98 60.12 17.39
N LYS A 57 8.81 59.88 18.39
CA LYS A 57 9.59 58.64 18.51
C LYS A 57 8.71 57.41 18.69
N ILE A 58 7.64 57.50 19.49
CA ILE A 58 6.66 56.42 19.66
C ILE A 58 5.97 56.12 18.32
N LYS A 59 5.54 57.14 17.57
CA LYS A 59 4.91 56.97 16.25
C LYS A 59 5.86 56.32 15.24
N LEU A 60 7.15 56.70 15.27
CA LEU A 60 8.18 56.15 14.40
C LEU A 60 8.52 54.69 14.76
N SER A 61 8.56 54.36 16.06
CA SER A 61 8.74 52.98 16.54
C SER A 61 7.56 52.08 16.16
N LYS A 62 6.31 52.55 16.34
CA LYS A 62 5.09 51.86 15.91
C LYS A 62 5.09 51.63 14.38
N LYS A 63 5.54 52.62 13.59
CA LYS A 63 5.67 52.49 12.13
C LYS A 63 6.71 51.43 11.73
N ARG A 64 7.85 51.35 12.43
CA ARG A 64 8.87 50.29 12.20
C ARG A 64 8.36 48.90 12.58
N ILE A 65 7.67 48.77 13.71
CA ILE A 65 7.09 47.50 14.17
C ILE A 65 6.01 47.02 13.20
N ALA A 66 5.11 47.92 12.77
CA ALA A 66 4.08 47.62 11.78
C ALA A 66 4.68 47.20 10.42
N PHE A 67 5.77 47.85 10.00
CA PHE A 67 6.49 47.48 8.77
C PHE A 67 7.12 46.08 8.88
N ARG A 68 7.78 45.76 10.00
CA ARG A 68 8.32 44.41 10.26
C ARG A 68 7.24 43.33 10.29
N HIS A 69 6.08 43.60 10.89
CA HIS A 69 4.96 42.65 10.88
C HIS A 69 4.39 42.41 9.48
N LYS A 70 4.26 43.46 8.66
CA LYS A 70 3.83 43.32 7.26
C LYS A 70 4.84 42.51 6.44
N ALA A 71 6.13 42.79 6.58
CA ALA A 71 7.18 42.02 5.93
C ALA A 71 7.16 40.55 6.37
N GLY A 72 7.01 40.27 7.68
CA GLY A 72 6.92 38.91 8.21
C GLY A 72 5.76 38.10 7.65
N ARG A 73 4.58 38.72 7.47
CA ARG A 73 3.42 38.06 6.83
C ARG A 73 3.70 37.70 5.38
N ILE A 74 4.36 38.57 4.63
CA ILE A 74 4.74 38.29 3.23
C ILE A 74 5.69 37.10 3.17
N TYR A 75 6.71 37.06 4.03
CA TYR A 75 7.63 35.91 4.09
C TYR A 75 6.91 34.60 4.46
N SER A 76 5.95 34.63 5.39
CA SER A 76 5.19 33.41 5.74
C SER A 76 4.35 32.87 4.57
N VAL A 77 3.75 33.75 3.77
CA VAL A 77 2.96 33.35 2.59
C VAL A 77 3.87 32.73 1.52
N LEU A 78 5.06 33.30 1.29
CA LEU A 78 6.03 32.77 0.34
C LEU A 78 6.53 31.37 0.73
N ILE A 79 6.75 31.12 2.02
CA ILE A 79 7.16 29.80 2.52
C ILE A 79 6.06 28.76 2.27
N ILE A 80 4.79 29.10 2.57
CA ILE A 80 3.65 28.21 2.36
C ILE A 80 3.48 27.91 0.86
N ALA A 81 3.58 28.94 0.00
CA ALA A 81 3.52 28.76 -1.45
C ALA A 81 4.64 27.86 -1.97
N GLY A 82 5.85 27.99 -1.43
CA GLY A 82 6.99 27.11 -1.76
C GLY A 82 6.72 25.65 -1.39
N ILE A 83 6.20 25.39 -0.18
CA ILE A 83 5.86 24.02 0.26
C ILE A 83 4.77 23.41 -0.62
N LEU A 84 3.72 24.18 -0.96
CA LEU A 84 2.67 23.72 -1.87
C LEU A 84 3.22 23.39 -3.26
N GLY A 85 4.14 24.19 -3.79
CA GLY A 85 4.81 23.91 -5.06
C GLY A 85 5.58 22.59 -5.03
N VAL A 86 6.31 22.30 -3.95
CA VAL A 86 7.04 21.04 -3.78
C VAL A 86 6.08 19.85 -3.72
N ILE A 87 4.96 19.98 -3.01
CA ILE A 87 3.93 18.92 -2.93
C ILE A 87 3.34 18.64 -4.32
N VAL A 88 3.06 19.67 -5.12
CA VAL A 88 2.57 19.52 -6.49
C VAL A 88 3.60 18.82 -7.39
N LEU A 89 4.89 19.16 -7.26
CA LEU A 89 5.96 18.50 -8.01
C LEU A 89 6.11 17.02 -7.63
N ILE A 90 6.03 16.71 -6.34
CA ILE A 90 6.00 15.33 -5.85
C ILE A 90 4.79 14.58 -6.42
N TYR A 91 3.61 15.20 -6.40
CA TYR A 91 2.40 14.60 -6.93
C TYR A 91 2.47 14.34 -8.44
N MET A 92 2.99 15.29 -9.22
CA MET A 92 3.22 15.11 -10.66
C MET A 92 4.24 13.99 -10.94
N GLY A 93 5.33 13.92 -10.17
CA GLY A 93 6.33 12.86 -10.28
C GLY A 93 5.75 11.47 -9.96
N ILE A 94 4.97 11.35 -8.88
CA ILE A 94 4.30 10.10 -8.51
C ILE A 94 3.25 9.71 -9.55
N SER A 95 2.48 10.68 -10.07
CA SER A 95 1.44 10.42 -11.07
C SER A 95 2.03 9.84 -12.36
N GLY A 96 3.15 10.39 -12.85
CA GLY A 96 3.83 9.87 -14.04
C GLY A 96 4.46 8.49 -13.82
N TYR A 97 5.10 8.30 -12.66
CA TYR A 97 5.67 7.00 -12.28
C TYR A 97 4.61 5.90 -12.16
N MET A 98 3.46 6.23 -11.55
CA MET A 98 2.36 5.27 -11.38
C MET A 98 1.66 4.90 -12.69
N SER A 99 1.61 5.77 -13.69
CA SER A 99 1.02 5.42 -14.99
C SER A 99 1.83 4.33 -15.71
N GLU A 100 3.17 4.44 -15.71
CA GLU A 100 4.04 3.45 -16.36
C GLU A 100 4.03 2.11 -15.62
N PHE A 101 4.03 2.15 -14.28
CA PHE A 101 3.90 0.94 -13.47
C PHE A 101 2.56 0.22 -13.70
N ARG A 102 1.46 0.99 -13.86
CA ARG A 102 0.13 0.43 -14.12
C ARG A 102 0.05 -0.28 -15.47
N GLU A 103 0.63 0.29 -16.52
CA GLU A 103 0.65 -0.35 -17.84
C GLU A 103 1.47 -1.65 -17.84
N ASN A 104 2.67 -1.62 -17.26
CA ASN A 104 3.51 -2.83 -17.14
C ASN A 104 2.87 -3.91 -16.26
N HIS A 105 2.15 -3.53 -15.21
CA HIS A 105 1.45 -4.51 -14.39
C HIS A 105 0.27 -5.15 -15.12
N ASN A 106 -0.50 -4.35 -15.87
CA ASN A 106 -1.63 -4.85 -16.65
C ASN A 106 -1.16 -5.81 -17.76
N THR A 107 -0.05 -5.52 -18.45
CA THR A 107 0.46 -6.42 -19.51
C THR A 107 0.92 -7.76 -18.94
N VAL A 108 1.61 -7.77 -17.78
CA VAL A 108 2.01 -9.00 -17.09
C VAL A 108 0.80 -9.81 -16.63
N ILE A 109 -0.23 -9.15 -16.07
CA ILE A 109 -1.47 -9.84 -15.71
C ILE A 109 -2.12 -10.47 -16.94
N ILE A 110 -2.25 -9.72 -18.05
CA ILE A 110 -2.85 -10.23 -19.29
C ILE A 110 -2.06 -11.42 -19.84
N LEU A 111 -0.73 -11.34 -19.84
CA LEU A 111 0.15 -12.43 -20.26
C LEU A 111 -0.04 -13.67 -19.39
N ASN A 112 -0.04 -13.53 -18.06
CA ASN A 112 -0.26 -14.65 -17.16
C ASN A 112 -1.65 -15.27 -17.35
N THR A 113 -2.70 -14.46 -17.52
CA THR A 113 -4.05 -14.99 -17.78
C THR A 113 -4.13 -15.73 -19.12
N LEU A 114 -3.41 -15.24 -20.13
CA LEU A 114 -3.33 -15.91 -21.43
C LEU A 114 -2.55 -17.23 -21.34
N GLU A 115 -1.46 -17.26 -20.56
CA GLU A 115 -0.69 -18.48 -20.30
C GLU A 115 -1.52 -19.52 -19.54
N GLU A 116 -2.29 -19.11 -18.53
CA GLU A 116 -3.21 -19.97 -17.79
C GLU A 116 -4.33 -20.51 -18.68
N GLU A 117 -4.95 -19.66 -19.50
CA GLU A 117 -5.99 -20.07 -20.45
C GLU A 117 -5.46 -21.06 -21.49
N ASN A 118 -4.27 -20.79 -22.03
CA ASN A 118 -3.60 -21.69 -22.97
C ASN A 118 -3.23 -23.02 -22.32
N ALA A 119 -2.69 -23.01 -21.10
CA ALA A 119 -2.36 -24.23 -20.36
C ALA A 119 -3.62 -25.08 -20.10
N MET A 120 -4.71 -24.44 -19.69
CA MET A 120 -6.01 -25.10 -19.51
C MET A 120 -6.51 -25.73 -20.81
N ALA A 121 -6.47 -25.00 -21.92
CA ALA A 121 -6.89 -25.53 -23.22
C ALA A 121 -6.09 -26.78 -23.62
N VAL A 122 -4.78 -26.76 -23.42
CA VAL A 122 -3.90 -27.92 -23.68
C VAL A 122 -4.29 -29.13 -22.83
N PHE A 123 -4.58 -28.94 -21.53
CA PHE A 123 -5.03 -30.04 -20.67
C PHE A 123 -6.39 -30.61 -21.12
N ILE A 124 -7.33 -29.74 -21.53
CA ILE A 124 -8.64 -30.19 -22.05
C ILE A 124 -8.44 -31.00 -23.33
N GLU A 125 -7.68 -30.49 -24.30
CA GLU A 125 -7.42 -31.17 -25.57
C GLU A 125 -6.71 -32.52 -25.37
N SER A 126 -5.69 -32.55 -24.52
CA SER A 126 -4.98 -33.78 -24.16
C SER A 126 -5.92 -34.78 -23.48
N GLY A 127 -6.76 -34.33 -22.53
CA GLY A 127 -7.76 -35.19 -21.89
C GLY A 127 -8.75 -35.80 -22.88
N ILE A 128 -9.23 -35.02 -23.85
CA ILE A 128 -10.10 -35.51 -24.94
C ILE A 128 -9.38 -36.55 -25.79
N LEU A 129 -8.09 -36.34 -26.09
CA LEU A 129 -7.29 -37.31 -26.84
C LEU A 129 -7.14 -38.63 -26.07
N HIS A 130 -6.88 -38.57 -24.76
CA HIS A 130 -6.82 -39.76 -23.92
C HIS A 130 -8.18 -40.49 -23.84
N LEU A 131 -9.31 -39.77 -23.76
CA LEU A 131 -10.65 -40.39 -23.86
C LEU A 131 -10.84 -41.13 -25.18
N LYS A 132 -10.46 -40.52 -26.30
CA LYS A 132 -10.53 -41.17 -27.63
C LYS A 132 -9.67 -42.44 -27.70
N ASN A 133 -8.55 -42.45 -26.98
CA ASN A 133 -7.65 -43.60 -26.88
C ASN A 133 -8.07 -44.62 -25.80
N SER A 134 -9.23 -44.45 -25.15
CA SER A 134 -9.70 -45.28 -24.03
C SER A 134 -8.79 -45.25 -22.79
N GLU A 135 -7.91 -44.25 -22.67
CA GLU A 135 -7.03 -44.03 -21.53
C GLU A 135 -7.74 -43.17 -20.45
N ILE A 136 -8.76 -43.75 -19.82
CA ILE A 136 -9.71 -43.01 -18.99
C ILE A 136 -9.04 -42.33 -17.78
N GLU A 137 -8.11 -43.01 -17.10
CA GLU A 137 -7.42 -42.43 -15.93
C GLU A 137 -6.56 -41.21 -16.31
N ASN A 138 -5.85 -41.28 -17.43
CA ASN A 138 -5.06 -40.15 -17.94
C ASN A 138 -5.96 -38.98 -18.33
N ALA A 139 -7.10 -39.26 -18.95
CA ALA A 139 -8.09 -38.24 -19.27
C ALA A 139 -8.61 -37.53 -18.02
N ILE A 140 -9.01 -38.29 -17.00
CA ILE A 140 -9.49 -37.73 -15.72
C ILE A 140 -8.42 -36.83 -15.10
N ASN A 141 -7.16 -37.27 -15.08
CA ASN A 141 -6.06 -36.49 -14.52
C ASN A 141 -5.87 -35.15 -15.26
N ASN A 142 -5.91 -35.17 -16.60
CA ASN A 142 -5.79 -33.95 -17.39
C ASN A 142 -6.97 -32.99 -17.17
N PHE A 143 -8.20 -33.49 -17.08
CA PHE A 143 -9.34 -32.61 -16.76
C PHE A 143 -9.28 -32.06 -15.33
N LYS A 144 -8.75 -32.82 -14.37
CA LYS A 144 -8.48 -32.29 -13.02
C LYS A 144 -7.45 -31.15 -13.05
N LEU A 145 -6.41 -31.27 -13.88
CA LEU A 145 -5.44 -30.19 -14.07
C LEU A 145 -6.10 -28.95 -14.70
N ALA A 146 -6.93 -29.12 -15.72
CA ALA A 146 -7.71 -28.02 -16.30
C ALA A 146 -8.60 -27.32 -15.26
N LEU A 147 -9.32 -28.10 -14.44
CA LEU A 147 -10.19 -27.58 -13.38
C LEU A 147 -9.43 -27.00 -12.18
N SER A 148 -8.13 -27.29 -12.04
CA SER A 148 -7.28 -26.63 -11.04
C SER A 148 -6.90 -25.21 -11.44
N ILE A 149 -6.93 -24.90 -12.75
CA ILE A 149 -6.73 -23.55 -13.29
C ILE A 149 -8.05 -22.77 -13.23
N ASP A 150 -9.12 -23.32 -13.82
CA ASP A 150 -10.47 -22.75 -13.75
C ASP A 150 -11.49 -23.79 -13.25
N PRO A 151 -11.89 -23.72 -11.96
CA PRO A 151 -12.87 -24.62 -11.37
C PRO A 151 -14.28 -24.55 -11.97
N TYR A 152 -14.58 -23.51 -12.75
CA TYR A 152 -15.89 -23.26 -13.35
C TYR A 152 -15.86 -23.42 -14.88
N ASN A 153 -14.79 -23.97 -15.45
CA ASN A 153 -14.73 -24.18 -16.88
C ASN A 153 -15.76 -25.24 -17.31
N LYS A 154 -16.79 -24.81 -18.05
CA LYS A 154 -17.90 -25.68 -18.52
C LYS A 154 -17.39 -26.87 -19.32
N THR A 155 -16.45 -26.65 -20.24
CA THR A 155 -15.91 -27.69 -21.11
C THR A 155 -15.14 -28.74 -20.30
N ALA A 156 -14.31 -28.32 -19.35
CA ALA A 156 -13.59 -29.24 -18.48
C ALA A 156 -14.54 -29.99 -17.53
N LEU A 157 -15.55 -29.32 -16.98
CA LEU A 157 -16.59 -29.93 -16.14
C LEU A 157 -17.41 -30.98 -16.90
N TYR A 158 -17.82 -30.68 -18.14
CA TYR A 158 -18.52 -31.64 -18.99
C TYR A 158 -17.64 -32.88 -19.27
N ASN A 159 -16.42 -32.65 -19.73
CA ASN A 159 -15.53 -33.74 -20.13
C ASN A 159 -15.06 -34.60 -18.94
N ILE A 160 -14.83 -34.01 -17.76
CA ILE A 160 -14.49 -34.80 -16.57
C ILE A 160 -15.69 -35.63 -16.10
N THR A 161 -16.91 -35.09 -16.17
CA THR A 161 -18.14 -35.81 -15.80
C THR A 161 -18.35 -36.99 -16.74
N LEU A 162 -18.13 -36.79 -18.04
CA LEU A 162 -18.15 -37.86 -19.03
C LEU A 162 -17.04 -38.90 -18.77
N ALA A 163 -15.83 -38.48 -18.44
CA ALA A 163 -14.73 -39.41 -18.14
C ALA A 163 -15.03 -40.27 -16.91
N PHE A 164 -15.58 -39.67 -15.84
CA PHE A 164 -16.00 -40.39 -14.64
C PHE A 164 -17.18 -41.32 -14.89
N SER A 165 -18.17 -40.90 -15.69
CA SER A 165 -19.32 -41.76 -16.03
C SER A 165 -18.85 -43.02 -16.77
N ILE A 166 -17.96 -42.86 -17.75
CA ILE A 166 -17.33 -43.98 -18.48
C ILE A 166 -16.53 -44.87 -17.52
N ASN A 167 -15.73 -44.30 -16.60
CA ASN A 167 -14.96 -45.08 -15.64
C ASN A 167 -15.85 -45.88 -14.69
N CYS A 168 -16.96 -45.31 -14.26
CA CYS A 168 -17.95 -45.97 -13.42
C CYS A 168 -18.66 -47.11 -14.19
N GLU A 169 -19.00 -46.89 -15.46
CA GLU A 169 -19.61 -47.90 -16.31
C GLU A 169 -18.69 -49.12 -16.48
N ILE A 170 -17.41 -48.90 -16.78
CA ILE A 170 -16.45 -49.96 -17.11
C ILE A 170 -15.85 -50.59 -15.84
N ASN A 171 -15.31 -49.77 -14.94
CA ASN A 171 -14.49 -50.22 -13.82
C ASN A 171 -15.21 -50.15 -12.47
N ALA A 172 -16.43 -49.59 -12.42
CA ALA A 172 -17.16 -49.36 -11.18
C ALA A 172 -16.45 -48.47 -10.16
N ARG A 173 -15.56 -47.60 -10.65
CA ARG A 173 -14.82 -46.64 -9.85
C ARG A 173 -15.33 -45.23 -10.13
N ASN A 174 -15.11 -44.37 -9.16
CA ASN A 174 -15.40 -42.93 -9.27
C ASN A 174 -16.87 -42.58 -9.57
N CYS A 175 -17.80 -43.45 -9.19
CA CYS A 175 -19.21 -43.26 -9.49
C CYS A 175 -19.84 -42.11 -8.70
N GLU A 176 -19.33 -41.81 -7.50
CA GLU A 176 -19.83 -40.71 -6.66
C GLU A 176 -19.40 -39.35 -7.23
N GLU A 177 -18.15 -39.28 -7.69
CA GLU A 177 -17.58 -38.11 -8.34
C GLU A 177 -18.36 -37.74 -9.60
N THR A 178 -18.87 -38.72 -10.36
CA THR A 178 -19.75 -38.44 -11.51
C THR A 178 -20.93 -37.55 -11.11
N PHE A 179 -21.63 -37.86 -10.00
CA PHE A 179 -22.76 -37.06 -9.54
C PHE A 179 -22.31 -35.69 -9.01
N GLU A 180 -21.19 -35.64 -8.29
CA GLU A 180 -20.64 -34.37 -7.79
C GLU A 180 -20.35 -33.39 -8.93
N TYR A 181 -19.62 -33.81 -9.95
CA TYR A 181 -19.26 -32.96 -11.08
C TYR A 181 -20.45 -32.65 -11.98
N PHE A 182 -21.39 -33.59 -12.11
CA PHE A 182 -22.64 -33.33 -12.82
C PHE A 182 -23.48 -32.23 -12.17
N GLU A 183 -23.65 -32.29 -10.84
CA GLU A 183 -24.37 -31.25 -10.10
C GLU A 183 -23.66 -29.90 -10.23
N ARG A 184 -22.33 -29.87 -10.19
CA ARG A 184 -21.55 -28.64 -10.45
C ARG A 184 -21.80 -28.07 -11.84
N LEU A 185 -21.82 -28.93 -12.87
CA LEU A 185 -22.08 -28.52 -14.24
C LEU A 185 -23.49 -27.97 -14.40
N LYS A 186 -24.50 -28.69 -13.89
CA LYS A 186 -25.91 -28.31 -13.95
C LYS A 186 -26.18 -26.97 -13.26
N ASN A 187 -25.58 -26.75 -12.09
CA ASN A 187 -25.72 -25.49 -11.35
C ASN A 187 -25.07 -24.29 -12.07
N LEU A 188 -24.05 -24.54 -12.89
CA LEU A 188 -23.37 -23.49 -13.64
C LEU A 188 -24.11 -23.13 -14.94
N ASP A 189 -24.58 -24.14 -15.66
CA ASP A 189 -25.28 -23.97 -16.93
C ASP A 189 -26.13 -25.20 -17.26
N GLU A 190 -27.44 -25.09 -17.06
CA GLU A 190 -28.39 -26.16 -17.33
C GLU A 190 -28.44 -26.54 -18.83
N GLU A 191 -28.15 -25.61 -19.74
CA GLU A 191 -28.13 -25.88 -21.19
C GLU A 191 -26.89 -26.68 -21.63
N SER A 192 -25.81 -26.65 -20.82
CA SER A 192 -24.57 -27.38 -21.11
C SER A 192 -24.67 -28.89 -20.85
N VAL A 193 -25.75 -29.33 -20.20
CA VAL A 193 -26.00 -30.73 -19.89
C VAL A 193 -26.61 -31.40 -21.12
N SER A 194 -25.88 -32.35 -21.71
CA SER A 194 -26.43 -33.14 -22.81
C SER A 194 -27.41 -34.19 -22.30
N GLU A 195 -28.48 -34.42 -23.06
CA GLU A 195 -29.47 -35.47 -22.77
C GLU A 195 -28.80 -36.86 -22.65
N GLU A 196 -27.71 -37.09 -23.41
CA GLU A 196 -26.89 -38.31 -23.28
C GLU A 196 -26.31 -38.47 -21.87
N LEU A 197 -25.78 -37.39 -21.29
CA LEU A 197 -25.15 -37.43 -19.97
C LEU A 197 -26.20 -37.70 -18.87
N GLU A 198 -27.41 -37.14 -18.99
CA GLU A 198 -28.52 -37.41 -18.07
C GLU A 198 -28.95 -38.88 -18.14
N VAL A 199 -29.10 -39.44 -19.34
CA VAL A 199 -29.47 -40.85 -19.52
C VAL A 199 -28.40 -41.77 -18.91
N ARG A 200 -27.11 -41.47 -19.11
CA ARG A 200 -26.00 -42.24 -18.50
C ARG A 200 -26.08 -42.23 -16.98
N LEU A 201 -26.40 -41.09 -16.37
CA LEU A 201 -26.51 -40.97 -14.92
C LEU A 201 -27.63 -41.83 -14.33
N VAL A 202 -28.79 -41.89 -14.99
CA VAL A 202 -29.90 -42.77 -14.57
C VAL A 202 -29.45 -44.23 -14.56
N VAL A 203 -28.73 -44.66 -15.60
CA VAL A 203 -28.19 -46.03 -15.70
C VAL A 203 -27.17 -46.31 -14.60
N ILE A 204 -26.27 -45.34 -14.33
CA ILE A 204 -25.27 -45.45 -13.26
C ILE A 204 -25.96 -45.55 -11.89
N GLU A 205 -26.99 -44.75 -11.64
CA GLU A 205 -27.72 -44.74 -10.37
C GLU A 205 -28.40 -46.10 -10.10
N GLU A 206 -29.04 -46.68 -11.11
CA GLU A 206 -29.61 -48.03 -10.99
C GLU A 206 -28.52 -49.08 -10.71
N LYS A 207 -27.38 -48.99 -11.39
CA LYS A 207 -26.26 -49.93 -11.20
C LYS A 207 -25.68 -49.85 -9.80
N ILE A 208 -25.63 -48.65 -9.21
CA ILE A 208 -25.19 -48.45 -7.81
C ILE A 208 -26.24 -49.02 -6.84
N LYS A 209 -27.53 -48.76 -7.07
CA LYS A 209 -28.62 -49.30 -6.23
C LYS A 209 -28.60 -50.82 -6.17
N ARG A 210 -28.47 -51.50 -7.32
CA ARG A 210 -28.39 -52.96 -7.39
C ARG A 210 -27.20 -53.52 -6.60
N ARG A 211 -26.03 -52.87 -6.69
CA ARG A 211 -24.84 -53.29 -5.92
C ARG A 211 -24.96 -53.09 -4.42
N ARG A 212 -25.74 -52.12 -3.95
CA ARG A 212 -25.97 -51.90 -2.52
C ARG A 212 -26.98 -52.91 -1.92
N SER A 213 -27.75 -53.59 -2.76
CA SER A 213 -28.73 -54.60 -2.34
C SER A 213 -28.21 -56.05 -2.37
N GLU A 214 -27.01 -56.26 -2.91
CA GLU A 214 -26.28 -57.55 -2.91
C GLU A 214 -25.32 -57.63 -1.72
#